data_AF-A0A2H9N8R8-F1
#
_entry.id   AF-A0A2H9N8R8-F1
#
_cell.length_a   1.000
_cell.length_b   1.000
_cell.length_c   1.000
_cell.angle_alpha   90.00
_cell.angle_beta   90.00
_cell.angle_gamma   90.00
#
_symmetry.space_group_name_H-M   'P 1'
#
loop_
_entity.id
_entity.type
_entity.pdbx_description
1 polymer ?
#
loop_
_entity_poly.entity_id
_entity_poly.type
_entity_poly.pdbx_seq_one_letter_code
_entity_poly.pdbx_strand_id
1 'polypeptide(L)'
;MVTDVKVLEWVLASVRFKGTHYVFATEERLPRLTIDLFAKSNGVIIKVGDASHPNSIEVVACYPDWAERNERLFEQLNETLKRLVEPSVQSKFEKPDYVR
;
A
#
# COMPACT_ATOMS: atom_id res chain seq x y z
N MET A 1 -27.98 -3.20 5.47
CA MET A 1 -27.36 -2.15 4.64
C MET A 1 -26.08 -1.58 5.26
N VAL A 2 -26.07 -1.03 6.49
CA VAL A 2 -24.81 -0.55 7.12
C VAL A 2 -23.82 -1.68 7.43
N THR A 3 -24.31 -2.89 7.71
CA THR A 3 -23.50 -4.10 7.95
C THR A 3 -22.75 -4.57 6.71
N ASP A 4 -23.33 -4.47 5.51
CA ASP A 4 -22.68 -4.88 4.25
C ASP A 4 -21.51 -3.96 3.89
N VAL A 5 -21.60 -2.67 4.20
CA VAL A 5 -20.50 -1.71 3.97
C VAL A 5 -19.29 -2.06 4.84
N LYS A 6 -19.50 -2.42 6.11
CA LYS A 6 -18.39 -2.82 7.00
C LYS A 6 -17.72 -4.12 6.58
N VAL A 7 -18.50 -5.08 6.10
CA VAL A 7 -17.97 -6.34 5.56
C VAL A 7 -17.20 -6.07 4.26
N LEU A 8 -17.72 -5.21 3.40
CA LEU A 8 -17.05 -4.81 2.16
C LEU A 8 -15.74 -4.06 2.43
N GLU A 9 -15.70 -3.15 3.40
CA GLU A 9 -14.47 -2.48 3.85
C GLU A 9 -13.45 -3.47 4.39
N TRP A 10 -13.89 -4.49 5.14
CA TRP A 10 -13.00 -5.52 5.68
C TRP A 10 -12.42 -6.41 4.57
N VAL A 11 -13.25 -6.78 3.59
CA VAL A 11 -12.82 -7.50 2.40
C VAL A 11 -11.86 -6.65 1.56
N LEU A 12 -12.18 -5.37 1.30
CA LEU A 12 -11.30 -4.44 0.59
C LEU A 12 -9.98 -4.21 1.32
N ALA A 13 -10.00 -4.16 2.67
CA ALA A 13 -8.79 -4.08 3.48
C ALA A 13 -7.94 -5.36 3.37
N SER A 14 -8.58 -6.53 3.18
CA SER A 14 -7.87 -7.79 2.94
C SER A 14 -7.35 -7.94 1.50
N VAL A 15 -7.98 -7.28 0.53
CA VAL A 15 -7.54 -7.25 -0.86
C VAL A 15 -6.51 -6.13 -1.03
N ARG A 16 -5.25 -6.43 -0.75
CA ARG A 16 -4.15 -5.53 -1.11
C ARG A 16 -4.00 -5.48 -2.63
N PHE A 17 -4.11 -4.29 -3.21
CA PHE A 17 -3.78 -4.06 -4.62
C PHE A 17 -2.29 -4.34 -4.85
N LYS A 18 -1.98 -5.53 -5.38
CA LYS A 18 -0.60 -5.94 -5.67
C LYS A 18 -0.06 -5.30 -6.96
N GLY A 19 -0.97 -4.93 -7.85
CA GLY A 19 -0.67 -4.17 -9.05
C GLY A 19 -1.82 -4.16 -10.04
N THR A 20 -1.64 -3.41 -11.10
CA THR A 20 -2.58 -3.25 -12.20
C THR A 20 -1.82 -3.13 -13.51
N HIS A 21 -2.45 -3.56 -14.60
CA HIS A 21 -1.91 -3.50 -15.94
C HIS A 21 -2.91 -2.73 -16.80
N TYR A 22 -2.49 -1.58 -17.30
CA TYR A 22 -3.27 -0.77 -18.22
C TYR A 22 -2.71 -0.93 -19.63
N VAL A 23 -3.57 -1.21 -20.60
CA VAL A 23 -3.20 -1.37 -21.99
C VAL A 23 -3.91 -0.31 -22.81
N PHE A 24 -3.12 0.52 -23.49
CA PHE A 24 -3.61 1.54 -24.41
C PHE A 24 -3.25 1.10 -25.82
N ALA A 25 -4.26 0.73 -26.60
CA ALA A 25 -4.08 0.37 -28.00
C ALA A 25 -3.92 1.63 -28.86
N THR A 26 -3.04 1.54 -29.83
CA THR A 26 -2.82 2.54 -30.90
C THR A 26 -3.07 1.90 -32.26
N GLU A 27 -3.47 2.70 -33.24
CA GLU A 27 -3.71 2.20 -34.61
C GLU A 27 -2.41 1.98 -35.40
N GLU A 28 -1.31 2.52 -34.90
CA GLU A 28 0.01 2.45 -35.53
C GLU A 28 0.99 1.57 -34.73
N ARG A 29 2.01 1.09 -35.43
CA ARG A 29 3.09 0.31 -34.83
C ARG A 29 4.06 1.21 -34.09
N LEU A 30 4.25 0.94 -32.80
CA LEU A 30 5.13 1.72 -31.95
C LEU A 30 6.56 1.16 -31.92
N PRO A 31 7.59 2.00 -31.72
CA PRO A 31 8.95 1.54 -31.50
C PRO A 31 9.03 0.78 -30.18
N ARG A 32 9.86 -0.27 -30.16
CA ARG A 32 10.09 -1.08 -28.95
C ARG A 32 10.89 -0.27 -27.93
N LEU A 33 10.23 0.17 -26.87
CA LEU A 33 10.83 0.93 -25.78
C LEU A 33 10.27 0.45 -24.44
N THR A 34 11.15 0.27 -23.46
CA THR A 34 10.76 -0.01 -22.07
C THR A 34 11.36 1.06 -21.18
N ILE A 35 10.52 1.71 -20.37
CA ILE A 35 10.91 2.70 -19.37
C ILE A 35 10.69 2.07 -18.00
N ASP A 36 11.80 1.73 -17.32
CA ASP A 36 11.83 1.10 -16.00
C ASP A 36 12.38 2.03 -14.90
N LEU A 37 12.61 3.31 -15.22
CA LEU A 37 13.16 4.31 -14.31
C LEU A 37 12.39 4.40 -12.98
N PHE A 38 11.07 4.22 -13.03
CA PHE A 38 10.19 4.33 -11.87
C PHE A 38 9.82 2.99 -11.23
N ALA A 39 10.41 1.89 -11.70
CA ALA A 39 10.07 0.55 -11.22
C ALA A 39 10.41 0.38 -9.74
N LYS A 40 11.59 0.88 -9.31
CA LYS A 40 12.03 0.77 -7.91
C LYS A 40 11.36 1.79 -7.00
N SER A 41 11.09 3.01 -7.49
CA SER A 41 10.54 4.07 -6.65
C SER A 41 9.04 3.92 -6.48
N ASN A 42 8.29 3.84 -7.58
CA ASN A 42 6.83 3.91 -7.58
C ASN A 42 6.17 2.61 -8.08
N GLY A 43 6.97 1.62 -8.48
CA GLY A 43 6.44 0.37 -9.05
C GLY A 43 5.86 0.54 -10.44
N VAL A 44 6.24 1.60 -11.17
CA VAL A 44 5.70 1.89 -12.51
C VAL A 44 6.69 1.45 -13.59
N ILE A 45 6.22 0.62 -14.51
CA ILE A 45 6.94 0.20 -15.71
C ILE A 45 6.07 0.52 -16.92
N ILE A 46 6.63 1.24 -17.88
CA ILE A 46 5.95 1.57 -19.13
C ILE A 46 6.63 0.79 -20.24
N LYS A 47 5.86 -0.02 -20.97
CA LYS A 47 6.32 -0.70 -22.17
C LYS A 47 5.60 -0.15 -23.38
N VAL A 48 6.32 0.05 -24.46
CA VAL A 48 5.82 0.59 -25.71
C VAL A 48 6.25 -0.38 -26.81
N GLY A 49 5.28 -0.84 -27.62
CA GLY A 49 5.57 -1.73 -28.75
C GLY A 49 6.30 -3.01 -28.35
N ASP A 50 5.82 -3.72 -27.31
CA ASP A 50 6.41 -4.99 -26.88
C ASP A 50 6.21 -6.09 -27.94
N ALA A 51 6.90 -7.22 -27.82
CA ALA A 51 6.91 -8.29 -28.84
C ALA A 51 5.51 -8.86 -29.05
N SER A 52 4.76 -9.00 -27.96
CA SER A 52 3.40 -9.54 -27.96
C SER A 52 2.36 -8.49 -28.41
N HIS A 53 2.63 -7.21 -28.17
CA HIS A 53 1.72 -6.11 -28.49
C HIS A 53 2.48 -4.94 -29.12
N PRO A 54 2.81 -5.03 -30.43
CA PRO A 54 3.60 -4.01 -31.12
C PRO A 54 2.85 -2.68 -31.32
N ASN A 55 1.54 -2.68 -31.13
CA ASN A 55 0.66 -1.53 -31.34
C ASN A 55 0.02 -1.06 -30.02
N SER A 56 0.65 -1.31 -28.87
CA SER A 56 0.12 -0.83 -27.59
C SER A 56 1.19 -0.23 -26.69
N ILE A 57 0.70 0.61 -25.79
CA ILE A 57 1.43 1.11 -24.62
C ILE A 57 0.87 0.39 -23.42
N GLU A 58 1.72 -0.34 -22.72
CA GLU A 58 1.40 -1.04 -21.50
C GLU A 58 1.98 -0.29 -20.30
N VAL A 59 1.12 0.08 -19.35
CA VAL A 59 1.54 0.66 -18.07
C VAL A 59 1.27 -0.38 -16.98
N VAL A 60 2.35 -0.95 -16.45
CA VAL A 60 2.31 -1.82 -15.28
C VAL A 60 2.55 -0.94 -14.06
N ALA A 61 1.59 -0.89 -13.15
CA ALA A 61 1.77 -0.25 -11.85
C ALA A 61 1.65 -1.32 -10.77
N CYS A 62 2.76 -1.64 -10.09
CA CYS A 62 2.79 -2.56 -8.96
C CYS A 62 2.98 -1.80 -7.64
N TYR A 63 2.51 -2.40 -6.55
CA TYR A 63 2.85 -1.88 -5.23
C TYR A 63 4.31 -2.24 -4.92
N PRO A 64 5.21 -1.28 -4.61
CA PRO A 64 6.61 -1.57 -4.42
C PRO A 64 6.88 -2.42 -3.16
N ASP A 65 7.81 -3.36 -3.24
CA ASP A 65 8.21 -4.21 -2.10
C ASP A 65 8.72 -3.40 -0.89
N TRP A 66 9.35 -2.24 -1.13
CA TRP A 66 9.82 -1.36 -0.07
C TRP A 66 8.64 -0.72 0.69
N ALA A 67 7.55 -0.39 -0.01
CA ALA A 67 6.38 0.22 0.59
C ALA A 67 5.66 -0.80 1.49
N GLU A 68 5.57 -2.05 1.03
CA GLU A 68 5.05 -3.16 1.84
C GLU A 68 5.90 -3.43 3.09
N ARG A 69 7.23 -3.38 2.97
CA ARG A 69 8.11 -3.50 4.15
C ARG A 69 7.91 -2.37 5.14
N ASN A 70 7.76 -1.14 4.66
CA ASN A 70 7.56 0.02 5.53
C ASN A 70 6.26 -0.10 6.32
N GLU A 71 5.16 -0.49 5.70
CA GLU A 71 3.88 -0.71 6.40
C GLU A 71 4.02 -1.75 7.52
N ARG A 72 4.67 -2.88 7.25
CA ARG A 72 4.92 -3.92 8.28
C ARG A 72 5.75 -3.38 9.44
N LEU A 73 6.78 -2.57 9.15
CA LEU A 73 7.59 -1.93 10.18
C LEU A 73 6.77 -0.92 11.01
N PHE A 74 5.91 -0.12 10.37
CA PHE A 74 5.03 0.81 11.07
C PHE A 74 4.01 0.08 11.95
N GLU A 75 3.46 -1.05 11.49
CA GLU A 75 2.59 -1.91 12.30
C GLU A 75 3.32 -2.43 13.54
N GLN A 76 4.55 -2.95 13.39
CA GLN A 76 5.38 -3.42 14.50
C GLN A 76 5.73 -2.31 15.49
N LEU A 77 6.06 -1.11 15.00
CA LEU A 77 6.33 0.06 15.83
C LEU A 77 5.08 0.46 16.63
N ASN A 78 3.91 0.47 16.00
CA ASN A 78 2.65 0.80 16.64
C ASN A 78 2.30 -0.22 17.74
N GLU A 79 2.46 -1.51 17.48
CA GLU A 79 2.27 -2.57 18.49
C GLU A 79 3.23 -2.40 19.67
N THR A 80 4.50 -2.08 19.40
CA THR A 80 5.52 -1.86 20.43
C THR A 80 5.18 -0.64 21.28
N LEU A 81 4.77 0.47 20.65
CA LEU A 81 4.36 1.69 21.36
C LEU A 81 3.13 1.45 22.25
N LYS A 82 2.11 0.74 21.76
CA LYS A 82 0.93 0.39 22.57
C LYS A 82 1.33 -0.40 23.83
N ARG A 83 2.19 -1.41 23.67
CA ARG A 83 2.70 -2.21 24.80
C ARG A 83 3.53 -1.40 25.80
N LEU A 84 4.23 -0.36 25.36
CA LEU A 84 5.02 0.52 26.24
C LEU A 84 4.16 1.56 26.98
N VAL A 85 3.05 2.00 26.37
CA VAL A 85 2.14 2.99 26.96
C VAL A 85 1.15 2.36 27.93
N GLU A 86 0.66 1.14 27.66
CA GLU A 86 -0.27 0.40 28.54
C GLU A 86 0.19 0.28 30.03
N PRO A 87 1.47 0.02 30.36
CA PRO A 87 1.91 -0.03 31.75
C PRO A 87 1.98 1.36 32.44
N SER A 88 2.05 2.46 31.68
CA SER A 88 2.16 3.81 32.24
C SER A 88 0.83 4.41 32.72
N VAL A 89 -0.30 3.95 32.16
CA VAL A 89 -1.64 4.44 32.52
C VAL A 89 -2.16 3.79 33.80
N GLN A 90 -1.66 2.61 34.19
CA GLN A 90 -2.05 1.94 35.44
C GLN A 90 -1.28 2.43 36.67
N SER A 91 -0.14 3.10 36.51
CA SER A 91 0.61 3.65 37.65
C SER A 91 0.34 5.14 37.83
N LYS A 92 -0.36 5.47 38.93
CA LYS A 92 -0.43 6.77 39.62
C LYS A 92 -1.48 7.79 39.15
N PHE A 93 -2.67 7.65 39.72
CA PHE A 93 -3.41 8.79 40.29
C PHE A 93 -3.93 8.42 41.68
N GLU A 94 -3.04 8.27 42.66
CA GLU A 94 -3.45 8.38 44.06
C GLU A 94 -3.69 9.87 44.33
N LYS A 95 -4.96 10.25 44.56
CA LYS A 95 -5.29 11.60 45.00
C LYS A 95 -4.70 11.79 46.40
N PRO A 96 -3.88 12.82 46.63
CA PRO A 96 -3.40 13.10 47.98
C PRO A 96 -4.57 13.53 48.86
N ASP A 97 -4.71 12.84 49.99
CA ASP A 97 -5.82 13.00 50.93
C ASP A 97 -5.57 14.23 51.80
N TYR A 98 -6.06 15.39 51.35
CA TYR A 98 -5.90 16.68 52.04
C TYR A 98 -7.17 17.12 52.78
N VAL A 99 -7.86 16.23 53.50
CA VAL A 99 -8.83 16.66 54.53
C VAL A 99 -8.91 15.59 55.63
N ARG A 100 -8.45 15.93 56.84
CA ARG A 100 -8.85 15.29 58.11
C ARG A 100 -9.40 16.36 59.03
#